data_AF-A0A846PHN7-F1
#
_entry.id   AF-A0A846PHN7-F1
#
_cell.length_a   1.000
_cell.length_b   1.000
_cell.length_c   1.000
_cell.angle_alpha   90.00
_cell.angle_beta   90.00
_cell.angle_gamma   90.00
#
_symmetry.space_group_name_H-M   'P 1'
#
loop_
_entity.id
_entity.type
_entity.pdbx_description
1 polymer ?
#
loop_
_entity_poly.entity_id
_entity_poly.type
_entity_poly.pdbx_seq_one_letter_code
_entity_poly.pdbx_strand_id
1 'polypeptide(L)'
;MKDVIAGRPIFSFPSRQGGFRLRYGRSRNTGLAAVGIHPATMQVLQGFIAAGTQLRLQLPGKGGIAVPVDTIESPIVRTKNGSVVRVSAENIEEVKHNIEKILFLGDILVSYGDFLYNSRNLETSGYVEEWWVGDLEKKIVEEFNGDPQKAAEAVGIASERLTEFLGRPFLSKPNLKEAIDISSILHIPLHPSFTFFWSNLHSIEELVELRVWLANCEIDEEGGVIRRVAGNAKPSIKRSLEKIYLPHILEDDKIVIKGDEAWAFALCLGHNVSDVDPYSSESVLEAISILSGVKLMDKAPAFVGARMGRPEKAKRRQMTPLVHVLFPVGMAGGSRRNIVEAARREAVPVEVVNRTCPVCKSHTFKLRCEACGSGTAVERICSRCGKSSKGDLCRVCRVSTQSYGKQTIDFKELLENACSLLNCSIPKVLKGVKGLINESKTPESIEKGVLRARYDLSVYKDGTIRFDATNAPLTHFRPSELGVSVERLKQLGYSSDIKGAALTDSSQICELKIQDIVVPRRCADYFVRVAKFVDELLTKVYGLPSYYNVSDGQHLTGCLVIGLAPHTSVGILGRIIGFTSLSVCYAHPVWHSAKRRDCDG
;
A
#
# COMPACT_ATOMS: atom_id res chain seq x y z
N MET A 1 20.38 -10.65 -3.81
CA MET A 1 20.32 -9.91 -2.52
C MET A 1 21.71 -9.45 -2.09
N LYS A 2 22.53 -8.89 -2.99
CA LYS A 2 23.95 -8.61 -2.73
C LYS A 2 24.19 -7.31 -1.92
N ASP A 3 23.25 -6.36 -1.97
CA ASP A 3 23.37 -5.09 -1.24
C ASP A 3 22.36 -4.99 -0.09
N VAL A 4 22.80 -5.30 1.12
CA VAL A 4 22.03 -5.12 2.35
C VAL A 4 22.38 -3.76 2.95
N ILE A 5 21.41 -2.85 2.96
CA ILE A 5 21.57 -1.54 3.62
C ILE A 5 21.16 -1.72 5.09
N ALA A 6 21.94 -1.17 6.02
CA ALA A 6 21.59 -1.18 7.44
C ALA A 6 20.16 -0.68 7.67
N GLY A 7 19.40 -1.40 8.51
CA GLY A 7 17.99 -1.10 8.79
C GLY A 7 16.99 -1.61 7.75
N ARG A 8 17.42 -2.36 6.72
CA ARG A 8 16.53 -3.01 5.75
C ARG A 8 16.63 -4.54 5.85
N PRO A 9 15.72 -5.20 6.60
CA PRO A 9 15.79 -6.63 6.82
C PRO A 9 15.60 -7.43 5.52
N ILE A 10 16.20 -8.60 5.49
CA ILE A 10 15.87 -9.68 4.55
C ILE A 10 14.79 -10.51 5.23
N PHE A 11 13.66 -10.70 4.56
CA PHE A 11 12.55 -11.49 5.10
C PHE A 11 12.70 -12.97 4.72
N SER A 12 13.06 -13.24 3.47
CA SER A 12 13.34 -14.58 3.00
C SER A 12 14.40 -14.58 1.90
N PHE A 13 15.27 -15.59 1.92
CA PHE A 13 16.21 -15.88 0.84
C PHE A 13 15.50 -16.44 -0.40
N PRO A 14 16.14 -16.38 -1.59
CA PRO A 14 15.54 -16.86 -2.82
C PRO A 14 15.11 -18.33 -2.71
N SER A 15 13.86 -18.64 -3.08
CA SER A 15 13.29 -19.99 -3.09
C SER A 15 13.45 -20.76 -1.76
N ARG A 16 13.61 -20.06 -0.63
CA ARG A 16 13.81 -20.67 0.67
C ARG A 16 12.48 -21.17 1.22
N GLN A 17 12.43 -22.46 1.54
CA GLN A 17 11.32 -23.09 2.26
C GLN A 17 11.06 -22.38 3.60
N GLY A 18 9.78 -22.16 3.91
CA GLY A 18 9.34 -21.32 5.04
C GLY A 18 9.32 -19.83 4.73
N GLY A 19 9.81 -19.42 3.55
CA GLY A 19 9.64 -18.09 3.01
C GLY A 19 8.20 -17.76 2.63
N PHE A 20 8.01 -16.72 1.82
CA PHE A 20 6.68 -16.42 1.28
C PHE A 20 6.29 -17.47 0.24
N ARG A 21 5.18 -18.19 0.46
CA ARG A 21 4.64 -19.10 -0.56
C ARG A 21 4.05 -18.28 -1.69
N LEU A 22 4.40 -18.60 -2.94
CA LEU A 22 3.80 -17.96 -4.10
C LEU A 22 2.33 -18.37 -4.21
N ARG A 23 1.42 -17.38 -4.25
CA ARG A 23 0.02 -17.58 -4.63
C ARG A 23 -0.31 -16.66 -5.79
N TYR A 24 -0.81 -17.22 -6.88
CA TYR A 24 -1.27 -16.43 -8.01
C TYR A 24 -2.65 -15.84 -7.70
N GLY A 25 -2.82 -14.55 -7.98
CA GLY A 25 -4.12 -13.93 -7.89
C GLY A 25 -4.05 -12.41 -7.82
N ARG A 26 -5.22 -11.79 -7.91
CA ARG A 26 -5.34 -10.34 -7.86
C ARG A 26 -6.49 -9.96 -6.94
N SER A 27 -6.15 -9.39 -5.79
CA SER A 27 -7.10 -8.71 -4.93
C SER A 27 -7.41 -7.32 -5.49
N ARG A 28 -8.48 -6.71 -5.00
CA ARG A 28 -8.90 -5.35 -5.36
C ARG A 28 -7.84 -4.28 -5.16
N ASN A 29 -6.85 -4.52 -4.30
CA ASN A 29 -5.74 -3.60 -3.99
C ASN A 29 -4.36 -4.07 -4.48
N THR A 30 -4.27 -5.16 -5.26
CA THR A 30 -3.00 -5.70 -5.80
C THR A 30 -2.91 -5.60 -7.32
N GLY A 31 -1.75 -5.96 -7.88
CA GLY A 31 -1.38 -5.80 -9.28
C GLY A 31 -0.68 -4.47 -9.54
N LEU A 32 -0.30 -4.18 -10.79
CA LEU A 32 0.56 -3.03 -11.12
C LEU A 32 1.82 -3.03 -10.25
N ALA A 33 2.46 -4.19 -10.07
CA ALA A 33 3.54 -4.50 -9.14
C ALA A 33 3.21 -4.55 -7.64
N ALA A 34 2.03 -4.14 -7.17
CA ALA A 34 1.65 -4.30 -5.77
C ALA A 34 1.35 -5.78 -5.44
N VAL A 35 1.91 -6.27 -4.34
CA VAL A 35 1.77 -7.66 -3.87
C VAL A 35 0.97 -7.74 -2.57
N GLY A 36 0.15 -8.78 -2.45
CA GLY A 36 -0.67 -9.02 -1.26
C GLY A 36 0.10 -9.79 -0.21
N ILE A 37 0.03 -9.34 1.05
CA ILE A 37 0.64 -9.99 2.21
C ILE A 37 -0.41 -10.07 3.32
N HIS A 38 -0.43 -11.18 4.05
CA HIS A 38 -1.35 -11.33 5.17
C HIS A 38 -1.04 -10.31 6.29
N PRO A 39 -2.02 -9.60 6.87
CA PRO A 39 -1.77 -8.64 7.95
C PRO A 39 -1.08 -9.24 9.18
N ALA A 40 -1.37 -10.49 9.53
CA ALA A 40 -0.67 -11.17 10.62
C ALA A 40 0.84 -11.32 10.34
N THR A 41 1.25 -11.52 9.08
CA THR A 41 2.66 -11.54 8.69
C THR A 41 3.33 -10.19 8.91
N MET A 42 2.63 -9.09 8.61
CA MET A 42 3.13 -7.74 8.89
C MET A 42 3.38 -7.51 10.39
N GLN A 43 2.50 -8.04 11.25
CA GLN A 43 2.64 -7.95 12.72
C GLN A 43 3.76 -8.85 13.26
N VAL A 44 3.84 -10.10 12.79
CA VAL A 44 4.91 -11.05 13.14
C VAL A 44 6.28 -10.50 12.77
N LEU A 45 6.37 -9.75 11.67
CA LEU A 45 7.58 -9.05 11.24
C LEU A 45 7.76 -7.67 11.89
N GLN A 46 7.12 -7.42 13.03
CA GLN A 46 7.29 -6.21 13.86
C GLN A 46 7.04 -4.89 13.10
N GLY A 47 6.16 -4.91 12.10
CA GLY A 47 5.83 -3.72 11.32
C GLY A 47 6.91 -3.27 10.33
N PHE A 48 7.98 -4.06 10.11
CA PHE A 48 8.95 -3.78 9.04
C PHE A 48 8.33 -3.88 7.65
N ILE A 49 7.28 -4.70 7.49
CA ILE A 49 6.37 -4.65 6.35
C ILE A 49 5.10 -3.96 6.81
N ALA A 50 4.84 -2.79 6.26
CA ALA A 50 3.57 -2.10 6.39
C ALA A 50 2.95 -1.90 5.00
N ALA A 51 1.66 -1.53 4.95
CA ALA A 51 1.01 -1.23 3.69
C ALA A 51 1.71 -0.03 3.00
N GLY A 52 2.23 -0.26 1.80
CA GLY A 52 3.05 0.68 1.04
C GLY A 52 4.56 0.51 1.22
N THR A 53 5.02 -0.36 2.12
CA THR A 53 6.45 -0.71 2.17
C THR A 53 6.84 -1.37 0.86
N GLN A 54 7.85 -0.83 0.19
CA GLN A 54 8.41 -1.43 -1.02
C GLN A 54 9.17 -2.70 -0.63
N LEU A 55 8.80 -3.83 -1.21
CA LEU A 55 9.54 -5.07 -1.17
C LEU A 55 10.42 -5.17 -2.41
N ARG A 56 11.65 -5.67 -2.26
CA ARG A 56 12.50 -6.09 -3.36
C ARG A 56 12.36 -7.60 -3.50
N LEU A 57 11.76 -8.04 -4.59
CA LEU A 57 11.38 -9.42 -4.81
C LEU A 57 12.40 -10.15 -5.69
N GLN A 58 12.48 -11.46 -5.52
CA GLN A 58 13.18 -12.37 -6.43
C GLN A 58 12.39 -12.57 -7.72
N LEU A 59 11.07 -12.73 -7.60
CA LEU A 59 10.11 -13.03 -8.66
C LEU A 59 8.82 -12.22 -8.40
N PRO A 60 8.07 -11.81 -9.45
CA PRO A 60 8.44 -11.82 -10.87
C PRO A 60 9.27 -10.58 -11.27
N GLY A 61 9.10 -9.47 -10.56
CA GLY A 61 9.75 -8.18 -10.83
C GLY A 61 10.79 -7.77 -9.78
N LYS A 62 11.46 -6.63 -10.01
CA LYS A 62 12.51 -6.10 -9.11
C LYS A 62 11.97 -5.42 -7.85
N GLY A 63 10.67 -5.19 -7.76
CA GLY A 63 10.05 -4.52 -6.63
C GLY A 63 8.53 -4.50 -6.73
N GLY A 64 7.91 -4.32 -5.57
CA GLY A 64 6.45 -4.24 -5.42
C GLY A 64 6.11 -3.71 -4.04
N ILE A 65 5.12 -2.83 -3.91
CA ILE A 65 4.65 -2.46 -2.58
C ILE A 65 3.85 -3.60 -1.95
N ALA A 66 3.98 -3.78 -0.63
CA ALA A 66 3.12 -4.67 0.11
C ALA A 66 1.76 -4.00 0.40
N VAL A 67 0.67 -4.75 0.22
CA VAL A 67 -0.69 -4.34 0.62
C VAL A 67 -1.36 -5.48 1.40
N PRO A 68 -2.28 -5.18 2.33
CA PRO A 68 -2.93 -6.20 3.14
C PRO A 68 -3.95 -7.01 2.31
N VAL A 69 -3.88 -8.34 2.43
CA VAL A 69 -4.89 -9.30 1.95
C VAL A 69 -5.10 -10.34 3.05
N ASP A 70 -6.28 -10.39 3.63
CA ASP A 70 -6.64 -11.19 4.81
C ASP A 70 -7.22 -12.58 4.47
N THR A 71 -7.47 -12.86 3.20
CA THR A 71 -8.02 -14.15 2.74
C THR A 71 -6.95 -15.19 2.37
N ILE A 72 -5.68 -14.79 2.30
CA ILE A 72 -4.56 -15.68 1.95
C ILE A 72 -3.94 -16.33 3.19
N GLU A 73 -3.12 -17.37 3.02
CA GLU A 73 -2.57 -18.13 4.14
C GLU A 73 -1.69 -17.26 5.05
N SER A 74 -1.94 -17.36 6.36
CA SER A 74 -1.27 -16.59 7.39
C SER A 74 0.07 -17.23 7.81
N PRO A 75 0.91 -16.54 8.61
CA PRO A 75 2.20 -17.10 9.01
C PRO A 75 2.02 -18.17 10.10
N ILE A 76 2.99 -19.07 10.19
CA ILE A 76 3.06 -20.12 11.21
C ILE A 76 4.35 -19.94 11.99
N VAL A 77 4.22 -19.92 13.32
CA VAL A 77 5.33 -19.61 14.24
C VAL A 77 5.49 -20.68 15.31
N ARG A 78 6.71 -20.84 15.78
CA ARG A 78 7.03 -21.55 17.01
C ARG A 78 7.17 -20.54 18.14
N THR A 79 6.46 -20.79 19.23
CA THR A 79 6.52 -19.98 20.44
C THR A 79 7.65 -20.46 21.37
N LYS A 80 8.04 -19.66 22.35
CA LYS A 80 9.13 -19.96 23.31
C LYS A 80 8.89 -21.23 24.14
N ASN A 81 7.64 -21.67 24.30
CA ASN A 81 7.31 -22.93 24.95
C ASN A 81 7.42 -24.14 23.99
N GLY A 82 7.81 -23.91 22.74
CA GLY A 82 7.97 -24.92 21.68
C GLY A 82 6.69 -25.25 20.90
N SER A 83 5.52 -24.72 21.28
CA SER A 83 4.26 -24.91 20.56
C SER A 83 4.28 -24.24 19.19
N VAL A 84 3.65 -24.86 18.19
CA VAL A 84 3.50 -24.34 16.83
C VAL A 84 2.09 -23.81 16.64
N VAL A 85 1.97 -22.55 16.19
CA VAL A 85 0.71 -21.84 16.10
C VAL A 85 0.58 -21.19 14.72
N ARG A 86 -0.56 -21.42 14.07
CA ARG A 86 -1.00 -20.61 12.93
C ARG A 86 -1.52 -19.27 13.46
N VAL A 87 -0.90 -18.18 13.04
CA VAL A 87 -1.22 -16.86 13.58
C VAL A 87 -2.43 -16.29 12.85
N SER A 88 -3.42 -15.81 13.60
CA SER A 88 -4.64 -15.18 13.09
C SER A 88 -4.80 -13.78 13.68
N ALA A 89 -5.83 -13.06 13.24
CA ALA A 89 -6.18 -11.77 13.86
C ALA A 89 -6.61 -11.93 15.33
N GLU A 90 -7.12 -13.10 15.71
CA GLU A 90 -7.66 -13.39 17.05
C GLU A 90 -6.55 -13.66 18.06
N ASN A 91 -5.47 -14.35 17.66
CA ASN A 91 -4.41 -14.79 18.58
C ASN A 91 -3.10 -13.97 18.50
N ILE A 92 -2.98 -13.03 17.56
CA ILE A 92 -1.72 -12.28 17.34
C ILE A 92 -1.24 -11.56 18.61
N GLU A 93 -2.15 -10.99 19.40
CA GLU A 93 -1.80 -10.22 20.60
C GLU A 93 -1.15 -11.11 21.68
N GLU A 94 -1.58 -12.36 21.79
CA GLU A 94 -1.05 -13.36 22.72
C GLU A 94 0.29 -13.94 22.24
N VAL A 95 0.42 -14.11 20.92
CA VAL A 95 1.56 -14.79 20.31
C VAL A 95 2.74 -13.85 20.07
N LYS A 96 2.52 -12.59 19.69
CA LYS A 96 3.58 -11.69 19.16
C LYS A 96 4.80 -11.50 20.06
N HIS A 97 4.63 -11.55 21.38
CA HIS A 97 5.72 -11.39 22.36
C HIS A 97 6.44 -12.71 22.71
N ASN A 98 5.87 -13.83 22.29
CA ASN A 98 6.31 -15.19 22.61
C ASN A 98 6.84 -15.94 21.40
N ILE A 99 7.00 -15.28 20.24
CA ILE A 99 7.59 -15.89 19.05
C ILE A 99 9.08 -16.18 19.29
N GLU A 100 9.46 -17.45 19.17
CA GLU A 100 10.86 -17.89 19.17
C GLU A 100 11.40 -17.97 17.74
N LYS A 101 10.59 -18.53 16.82
CA LYS A 101 10.97 -18.76 15.43
C LYS A 101 9.77 -18.65 14.50
N ILE A 102 9.93 -17.95 13.38
CA ILE A 102 8.95 -17.98 12.29
C ILE A 102 9.26 -19.20 11.42
N LEU A 103 8.32 -20.13 11.32
CA LEU A 103 8.48 -21.35 10.52
C LEU A 103 8.05 -21.13 9.08
N PHE A 104 6.99 -20.37 8.89
CA PHE A 104 6.43 -20.03 7.59
C PHE A 104 5.93 -18.58 7.58
N LEU A 105 6.29 -17.80 6.56
CA LEU A 105 5.89 -16.39 6.45
C LEU A 105 4.45 -16.18 5.98
N GLY A 106 3.78 -17.21 5.47
CA GLY A 106 2.48 -17.06 4.82
C GLY A 106 2.61 -16.84 3.30
N ASP A 107 1.50 -16.48 2.69
CA ASP A 107 1.40 -16.25 1.26
C ASP A 107 1.95 -14.87 0.85
N ILE A 108 2.49 -14.83 -0.37
CA ILE A 108 2.62 -13.59 -1.16
C ILE A 108 1.73 -13.72 -2.40
N LEU A 109 0.70 -12.88 -2.46
CA LEU A 109 -0.24 -12.84 -3.58
C LEU A 109 0.35 -11.99 -4.71
N VAL A 110 0.57 -12.61 -5.86
CA VAL A 110 1.15 -11.95 -7.04
C VAL A 110 0.22 -12.12 -8.24
N SER A 111 -0.01 -11.01 -8.96
CA SER A 111 -0.84 -11.02 -10.16
C SER A 111 -0.13 -11.74 -11.30
N TYR A 112 -0.87 -12.57 -12.06
CA TYR A 112 -0.41 -13.11 -13.34
C TYR A 112 0.09 -11.99 -14.28
N GLY A 113 -0.57 -10.83 -14.29
CA GLY A 113 -0.18 -9.69 -15.11
C GLY A 113 1.23 -9.17 -14.81
N ASP A 114 1.72 -9.32 -13.58
CA ASP A 114 3.07 -8.91 -13.21
C ASP A 114 4.13 -9.89 -13.77
N PHE A 115 3.80 -11.19 -13.89
CA PHE A 115 4.65 -12.16 -14.59
C PHE A 115 4.71 -11.86 -16.09
N LEU A 116 3.55 -11.64 -16.71
CA LEU A 116 3.44 -11.31 -18.12
C LEU A 116 4.21 -10.03 -18.46
N TYR A 117 4.04 -8.97 -17.68
CA TYR A 117 4.72 -7.69 -17.87
C TYR A 117 6.25 -7.81 -17.75
N ASN A 118 6.74 -8.65 -16.84
CA ASN A 118 8.17 -8.87 -16.65
C ASN A 118 8.74 -10.00 -17.55
N SER A 119 7.92 -10.58 -18.44
CA SER A 119 8.28 -11.71 -19.30
C SER A 119 8.93 -12.86 -18.52
N ARG A 120 8.35 -13.21 -17.38
CA ARG A 120 8.80 -14.32 -16.52
C ARG A 120 7.93 -15.55 -16.73
N ASN A 121 8.58 -16.71 -16.73
CA ASN A 121 7.87 -17.99 -16.67
C ASN A 121 7.09 -18.11 -15.36
N LEU A 122 5.95 -18.79 -15.43
CA LEU A 122 5.20 -19.15 -14.24
C LEU A 122 5.93 -20.30 -13.52
N GLU A 123 6.10 -20.14 -12.21
CA GLU A 123 6.45 -21.22 -11.31
C GLU A 123 5.22 -22.11 -11.05
N THR A 124 5.45 -23.35 -10.63
CA THR A 124 4.37 -24.26 -10.22
C THR A 124 3.54 -23.63 -9.10
N SER A 125 2.21 -23.61 -9.27
CA SER A 125 1.30 -23.14 -8.22
C SER A 125 1.16 -24.21 -7.15
N GLY A 126 1.10 -23.79 -5.88
CA GLY A 126 0.54 -24.64 -4.83
C GLY A 126 -0.95 -24.87 -5.05
N TYR A 127 -1.45 -25.96 -4.48
CA TYR A 127 -2.88 -26.23 -4.42
C TYR A 127 -3.54 -25.29 -3.40
N VAL A 128 -4.49 -24.49 -3.88
CA VAL A 128 -5.13 -23.39 -3.15
C VAL A 128 -6.64 -23.42 -3.37
N GLU A 129 -7.38 -22.71 -2.53
CA GLU A 129 -8.84 -22.76 -2.54
C GLU A 129 -9.44 -22.41 -3.92
N GLU A 130 -8.84 -21.47 -4.66
CA GLU A 130 -9.28 -21.09 -6.00
C GLU A 130 -9.15 -22.24 -7.01
N TRP A 131 -8.10 -23.04 -6.89
CA TRP A 131 -7.91 -24.20 -7.76
C TRP A 131 -8.85 -25.34 -7.34
N TRP A 132 -8.99 -25.59 -6.03
CA TRP A 132 -9.93 -26.59 -5.54
C TRP A 132 -11.37 -26.32 -5.97
N VAL A 133 -11.82 -25.06 -5.95
CA VAL A 133 -13.13 -24.68 -6.51
C VAL A 133 -13.20 -24.99 -8.00
N GLY A 134 -12.16 -24.69 -8.78
CA GLY A 134 -12.13 -25.01 -10.21
C GLY A 134 -12.22 -26.52 -10.49
N ASP A 135 -11.57 -27.35 -9.66
CA ASP A 135 -11.70 -28.82 -9.75
C ASP A 135 -13.12 -29.27 -9.39
N LEU A 136 -13.72 -28.68 -8.37
CA LEU A 136 -15.09 -28.96 -7.96
C LEU A 136 -16.11 -28.56 -9.05
N GLU A 137 -16.02 -27.34 -9.60
CA GLU A 137 -16.86 -26.86 -10.70
C GLU A 137 -16.74 -27.79 -11.91
N LYS A 138 -15.52 -28.16 -12.27
CA LYS A 138 -15.25 -29.08 -13.37
C LYS A 138 -15.96 -30.42 -13.16
N LYS A 139 -15.88 -30.99 -11.95
CA LYS A 139 -16.57 -32.26 -11.63
C LYS A 139 -18.09 -32.15 -11.65
N ILE A 140 -18.64 -31.04 -11.15
CA ILE A 140 -20.09 -30.78 -11.22
C ILE A 140 -20.55 -30.71 -12.68
N VAL A 141 -19.76 -30.10 -13.56
CA VAL A 141 -20.07 -30.06 -15.00
C VAL A 141 -19.98 -31.45 -15.65
N GLU A 142 -18.90 -32.19 -15.39
CA GLU A 142 -18.63 -33.48 -16.03
C GLU A 142 -19.57 -34.60 -15.59
N GLU A 143 -19.90 -34.68 -14.30
CA GLU A 143 -20.63 -35.83 -13.73
C GLU A 143 -22.10 -35.50 -13.39
N PHE A 144 -22.44 -34.22 -13.22
CA PHE A 144 -23.77 -33.77 -12.78
C PHE A 144 -24.44 -32.79 -13.74
N ASN A 145 -23.95 -32.65 -14.97
CA ASN A 145 -24.46 -31.72 -15.99
C ASN A 145 -24.53 -30.26 -15.53
N GLY A 146 -23.63 -29.86 -14.63
CA GLY A 146 -23.57 -28.50 -14.11
C GLY A 146 -24.58 -28.21 -12.99
N ASP A 147 -25.22 -29.22 -12.41
CA ASP A 147 -26.21 -29.08 -11.34
C ASP A 147 -25.57 -29.31 -9.95
N PRO A 148 -25.34 -28.25 -9.15
CA PRO A 148 -24.74 -28.37 -7.83
C PRO A 148 -25.64 -29.13 -6.84
N GLN A 149 -26.96 -29.16 -7.05
CA GLN A 149 -27.87 -29.84 -6.12
C GLN A 149 -27.65 -31.35 -6.16
N LYS A 150 -27.53 -31.92 -7.36
CA LYS A 150 -27.25 -33.35 -7.53
C LYS A 150 -25.88 -33.75 -6.99
N ALA A 151 -24.88 -32.88 -7.18
CA ALA A 151 -23.56 -33.11 -6.61
C ALA A 151 -23.59 -33.08 -5.08
N ALA A 152 -24.36 -32.16 -4.49
CA ALA A 152 -24.53 -32.07 -3.04
C ALA A 152 -25.26 -33.31 -2.48
N GLU A 153 -26.29 -33.79 -3.17
CA GLU A 153 -27.01 -35.03 -2.84
C GLU A 153 -26.09 -36.25 -2.90
N ALA A 154 -25.27 -36.36 -3.94
CA ALA A 154 -24.31 -37.47 -4.08
C ALA A 154 -23.26 -37.47 -2.96
N VAL A 155 -22.80 -36.29 -2.54
CA VAL A 155 -21.84 -36.14 -1.44
C VAL A 155 -22.50 -36.32 -0.07
N GLY A 156 -23.80 -36.06 0.04
CA GLY A 156 -24.54 -36.10 1.31
C GLY A 156 -24.44 -34.80 2.12
N ILE A 157 -24.27 -33.65 1.46
CA ILE A 157 -24.24 -32.32 2.10
C ILE A 157 -25.40 -31.43 1.63
N ALA A 158 -25.71 -30.39 2.40
CA ALA A 158 -26.75 -29.43 2.02
C ALA A 158 -26.36 -28.68 0.73
N SER A 159 -27.33 -28.51 -0.18
CA SER A 159 -27.09 -27.85 -1.48
C SER A 159 -26.59 -26.41 -1.34
N GLU A 160 -27.04 -25.73 -0.29
CA GLU A 160 -26.64 -24.37 0.07
C GLU A 160 -25.15 -24.32 0.44
N ARG A 161 -24.64 -25.33 1.18
CA ARG A 161 -23.22 -25.41 1.57
C ARG A 161 -22.33 -25.54 0.35
N LEU A 162 -22.64 -26.46 -0.57
CA LEU A 162 -21.86 -26.63 -1.80
C LEU A 162 -21.87 -25.34 -2.64
N THR A 163 -23.03 -24.71 -2.76
CA THR A 163 -23.18 -23.43 -3.47
C THR A 163 -22.38 -22.30 -2.81
N GLU A 164 -22.32 -22.27 -1.47
CA GLU A 164 -21.48 -21.32 -0.74
C GLU A 164 -19.98 -21.55 -0.96
N PHE A 165 -19.52 -22.80 -1.04
CA PHE A 165 -18.12 -23.11 -1.33
C PHE A 165 -17.71 -22.59 -2.70
N LEU A 166 -18.58 -22.76 -3.70
CA LEU A 166 -18.37 -22.23 -5.06
C LEU A 166 -18.41 -20.69 -5.08
N GLY A 167 -19.39 -20.08 -4.40
CA GLY A 167 -19.61 -18.64 -4.46
C GLY A 167 -18.71 -17.80 -3.56
N ARG A 168 -18.22 -18.35 -2.44
CA ARG A 168 -17.45 -17.64 -1.41
C ARG A 168 -16.34 -18.52 -0.78
N PRO A 169 -15.40 -19.06 -1.57
CA PRO A 169 -14.45 -20.09 -1.11
C PRO A 169 -13.51 -19.67 0.02
N PHE A 170 -13.30 -18.36 0.19
CA PHE A 170 -12.44 -17.84 1.26
C PHE A 170 -13.18 -17.63 2.59
N LEU A 171 -14.51 -17.53 2.55
CA LEU A 171 -15.36 -17.24 3.71
C LEU A 171 -16.12 -18.48 4.18
N SER A 172 -16.63 -19.29 3.25
CA SER A 172 -17.29 -20.56 3.55
C SER A 172 -16.36 -21.69 3.13
N LYS A 173 -15.73 -22.32 4.11
CA LYS A 173 -14.86 -23.48 3.91
C LYS A 173 -15.58 -24.76 4.36
N PRO A 174 -15.34 -25.90 3.71
CA PRO A 174 -15.82 -27.18 4.23
C PRO A 174 -15.12 -27.46 5.57
N ASN A 175 -15.84 -28.09 6.49
CA ASN A 175 -15.18 -28.78 7.60
C ASN A 175 -14.46 -30.02 7.08
N LEU A 176 -13.61 -30.65 7.91
CA LEU A 176 -12.81 -31.78 7.42
C LEU A 176 -13.66 -32.95 6.93
N LYS A 177 -14.80 -33.25 7.58
CA LYS A 177 -15.70 -34.32 7.15
C LYS A 177 -16.22 -34.05 5.74
N GLU A 178 -16.79 -32.87 5.52
CA GLU A 178 -17.28 -32.43 4.21
C GLU A 178 -16.15 -32.49 3.16
N ALA A 179 -14.93 -32.08 3.51
CA ALA A 179 -13.79 -32.15 2.59
C ALA A 179 -13.40 -33.59 2.21
N ILE A 180 -13.43 -34.52 3.16
CA ILE A 180 -13.16 -35.95 2.90
C ILE A 180 -14.26 -36.56 2.03
N ASP A 181 -15.53 -36.28 2.34
CA ASP A 181 -16.68 -36.81 1.61
C ASP A 181 -16.66 -36.30 0.15
N ILE A 182 -16.42 -35.00 -0.05
CA ILE A 182 -16.25 -34.40 -1.37
C ILE A 182 -15.09 -35.07 -2.12
N SER A 183 -13.93 -35.23 -1.50
CA SER A 183 -12.76 -35.81 -2.16
C SER A 183 -12.92 -37.28 -2.51
N SER A 184 -13.56 -38.05 -1.63
CA SER A 184 -13.78 -39.49 -1.82
C SER A 184 -14.82 -39.75 -2.91
N ILE A 185 -15.90 -38.97 -2.94
CA ILE A 185 -17.05 -39.20 -3.82
C ILE A 185 -16.85 -38.54 -5.19
N LEU A 186 -16.35 -37.31 -5.24
CA LEU A 186 -16.12 -36.58 -6.49
C LEU A 186 -14.71 -36.80 -7.07
N HIS A 187 -13.86 -37.55 -6.37
CA HIS A 187 -12.48 -37.85 -6.76
C HIS A 187 -11.63 -36.59 -7.04
N ILE A 188 -11.91 -35.50 -6.33
CA ILE A 188 -11.07 -34.29 -6.34
C ILE A 188 -10.08 -34.29 -5.19
N PRO A 189 -8.93 -33.60 -5.30
CA PRO A 189 -7.98 -33.54 -4.20
C PRO A 189 -8.56 -32.96 -2.90
N LEU A 190 -7.96 -33.35 -1.77
CA LEU A 190 -8.35 -32.86 -0.44
C LEU A 190 -8.25 -31.33 -0.37
N HIS A 191 -9.25 -30.72 0.28
CA HIS A 191 -9.33 -29.27 0.42
C HIS A 191 -8.04 -28.71 1.07
N PRO A 192 -7.42 -27.65 0.49
CA PRO A 192 -6.08 -27.20 0.86
C PRO A 192 -5.95 -26.67 2.29
N SER A 193 -7.05 -26.32 2.97
CA SER A 193 -7.00 -25.95 4.40
C SER A 193 -6.62 -27.11 5.32
N PHE A 194 -6.88 -28.36 4.89
CA PHE A 194 -6.54 -29.58 5.65
C PHE A 194 -5.30 -30.30 5.10
N THR A 195 -4.71 -29.77 4.03
CA THR A 195 -3.44 -30.25 3.48
C THR A 195 -2.27 -29.61 4.22
N PHE A 196 -1.34 -30.42 4.71
CA PHE A 196 -0.09 -29.96 5.31
C PHE A 196 1.04 -29.87 4.28
N PHE A 197 2.18 -29.31 4.68
CA PHE A 197 3.32 -29.11 3.79
C PHE A 197 4.16 -30.39 3.70
N TRP A 198 3.54 -31.48 3.25
CA TRP A 198 4.11 -32.82 3.27
C TRP A 198 5.39 -32.95 2.41
N SER A 199 5.49 -32.22 1.30
CA SER A 199 6.70 -32.12 0.48
C SER A 199 7.92 -31.57 1.25
N ASN A 200 7.73 -31.05 2.46
CA ASN A 200 8.83 -30.58 3.31
C ASN A 200 9.57 -31.70 4.04
N LEU A 201 8.99 -32.90 4.11
CA LEU A 201 9.69 -34.08 4.61
C LEU A 201 10.75 -34.50 3.59
N HIS A 202 11.93 -34.88 4.08
CA HIS A 202 13.05 -35.19 3.17
C HIS A 202 12.96 -36.60 2.60
N SER A 203 12.24 -37.50 3.26
CA SER A 203 12.21 -38.91 2.90
C SER A 203 10.97 -39.62 3.45
N ILE A 204 10.70 -40.81 2.91
CA ILE A 204 9.57 -41.65 3.34
C ILE A 204 9.80 -42.18 4.76
N GLU A 205 11.04 -42.34 5.20
CA GLU A 205 11.36 -42.74 6.57
C GLU A 205 10.82 -41.73 7.60
N GLU A 206 10.89 -40.42 7.33
CA GLU A 206 10.31 -39.40 8.22
C GLU A 206 8.79 -39.55 8.33
N LEU A 207 8.12 -39.96 7.25
CA LEU A 207 6.68 -40.24 7.22
C LEU A 207 6.36 -41.51 8.04
N VAL A 208 7.15 -42.56 7.86
CA VAL A 208 6.98 -43.83 8.60
C VAL A 208 7.21 -43.61 10.10
N GLU A 209 8.19 -42.81 10.49
CA GLU A 209 8.39 -42.41 11.90
C GLU A 209 7.16 -41.72 12.49
N LEU A 210 6.53 -40.81 11.74
CA LEU A 210 5.28 -40.16 12.16
C LEU A 210 4.12 -41.15 12.31
N ARG A 211 4.00 -42.12 11.40
CA ARG A 211 2.98 -43.17 11.46
C ARG A 211 3.18 -44.08 12.69
N VAL A 212 4.41 -44.51 12.95
CA VAL A 212 4.74 -45.29 14.15
C VAL A 212 4.48 -44.48 15.42
N TRP A 213 4.80 -43.19 15.41
CA TRP A 213 4.49 -42.32 16.56
C TRP A 213 2.98 -42.22 16.78
N LEU A 214 2.19 -41.98 15.72
CA LEU A 214 0.73 -41.91 15.80
C LEU A 214 0.12 -43.20 16.37
N ALA A 215 0.62 -44.36 15.96
CA ALA A 215 0.15 -45.66 16.47
C ALA A 215 0.37 -45.86 17.98
N ASN A 216 1.28 -45.07 18.58
CA ASN A 216 1.57 -45.09 20.02
C ASN A 216 0.99 -43.87 20.76
N CYS A 217 0.16 -43.06 20.11
CA CYS A 217 -0.47 -41.90 20.73
C CYS A 217 -1.77 -42.24 21.45
N GLU A 218 -2.11 -41.43 22.45
CA GLU A 218 -3.45 -41.32 23.01
C GLU A 218 -4.33 -40.57 21.99
N ILE A 219 -5.39 -41.22 21.52
CA ILE A 219 -6.30 -40.67 20.51
C ILE A 219 -7.70 -40.58 21.12
N ASP A 220 -8.23 -39.37 21.19
CA ASP A 220 -9.62 -39.13 21.61
C ASP A 220 -10.51 -39.13 20.36
N GLU A 221 -11.26 -40.21 20.17
CA GLU A 221 -12.18 -40.41 19.04
C GLU A 221 -13.63 -40.41 19.51
N GLU A 222 -14.45 -39.52 18.93
CA GLU A 222 -15.88 -39.44 19.21
C GLU A 222 -16.66 -39.55 17.90
N GLY A 223 -17.44 -40.64 17.73
CA GLY A 223 -18.31 -40.83 16.57
C GLY A 223 -17.57 -40.90 15.22
N GLY A 224 -16.37 -41.51 15.19
CA GLY A 224 -15.53 -41.57 13.98
C GLY A 224 -14.68 -40.32 13.73
N VAL A 225 -14.74 -39.33 14.62
CA VAL A 225 -14.02 -38.05 14.50
C VAL A 225 -12.92 -37.99 15.55
N ILE A 226 -11.69 -37.82 15.09
CA ILE A 226 -10.53 -37.66 15.98
C ILE A 226 -10.45 -36.21 16.45
N ARG A 227 -10.62 -35.98 17.75
CA ARG A 227 -10.60 -34.63 18.33
C ARG A 227 -9.23 -34.24 18.88
N ARG A 228 -8.45 -35.23 19.29
CA ARG A 228 -7.14 -35.02 19.90
C ARG A 228 -6.22 -36.20 19.62
N VAL A 229 -4.95 -35.88 19.37
CA VAL A 229 -3.84 -36.82 19.32
C VAL A 229 -2.76 -36.32 20.28
N ALA A 230 -2.38 -37.13 21.25
CA ALA A 230 -1.35 -36.80 22.24
C ALA A 230 -0.29 -37.91 22.33
N GLY A 231 0.98 -37.56 22.16
CA GLY A 231 2.06 -38.54 22.21
C GLY A 231 3.38 -37.95 22.71
N ASN A 232 4.32 -38.82 23.06
CA ASN A 232 5.62 -38.40 23.63
C ASN A 232 6.38 -37.42 22.72
N ALA A 233 6.89 -36.34 23.30
CA ALA A 233 7.62 -35.30 22.59
C ALA A 233 9.05 -35.73 22.21
N LYS A 234 9.17 -36.61 21.21
CA LYS A 234 10.47 -36.99 20.64
C LYS A 234 11.04 -35.86 19.75
N PRO A 235 12.34 -35.54 19.83
CA PRO A 235 12.94 -34.47 19.01
C PRO A 235 12.81 -34.69 17.48
N SER A 236 12.87 -35.93 17.00
CA SER A 236 12.69 -36.24 15.57
C SER A 236 11.28 -35.92 15.11
N ILE A 237 10.27 -36.43 15.83
CA ILE A 237 8.85 -36.17 15.58
C ILE A 237 8.55 -34.68 15.63
N LYS A 238 9.03 -33.97 16.67
CA LYS A 238 8.86 -32.52 16.78
C LYS A 238 9.38 -31.79 15.54
N ARG A 239 10.55 -32.19 15.04
CA ARG A 239 11.16 -31.61 13.83
C ARG A 239 10.32 -31.90 12.59
N SER A 240 9.80 -33.11 12.43
CA SER A 240 8.94 -33.48 11.30
C SER A 240 7.61 -32.70 11.32
N LEU A 241 6.99 -32.55 12.50
CA LEU A 241 5.78 -31.73 12.66
C LEU A 241 6.04 -30.24 12.37
N GLU A 242 7.20 -29.72 12.79
CA GLU A 242 7.63 -28.36 12.42
C GLU A 242 7.90 -28.20 10.92
N LYS A 243 8.41 -29.23 10.23
CA LYS A 243 8.63 -29.18 8.78
C LYS A 243 7.33 -29.09 8.01
N ILE A 244 6.31 -29.86 8.38
CA ILE A 244 5.00 -29.83 7.71
C ILE A 244 4.11 -28.67 8.18
N TYR A 245 4.62 -27.85 9.11
CA TYR A 245 3.95 -26.71 9.75
C TYR A 245 2.63 -27.06 10.44
N LEU A 246 2.55 -28.25 11.07
CA LEU A 246 1.37 -28.68 11.80
C LEU A 246 1.24 -27.89 13.12
N PRO A 247 0.13 -27.17 13.36
CA PRO A 247 -0.14 -26.57 14.67
C PRO A 247 -0.24 -27.64 15.76
N HIS A 248 0.48 -27.45 16.86
CA HIS A 248 0.48 -28.36 18.01
C HIS A 248 0.95 -27.66 19.28
N ILE A 249 0.52 -28.18 20.42
CA ILE A 249 0.83 -27.67 21.76
C ILE A 249 1.81 -28.63 22.44
N LEU A 250 2.73 -28.12 23.24
CA LEU A 250 3.51 -28.91 24.18
C LEU A 250 2.92 -28.82 25.58
N GLU A 251 2.43 -29.94 26.11
CA GLU A 251 1.84 -30.09 27.45
C GLU A 251 2.45 -31.34 28.10
N ASP A 252 3.03 -31.24 29.31
CA ASP A 252 3.53 -32.38 30.10
C ASP A 252 4.42 -33.39 29.32
N ASP A 253 5.44 -32.89 28.62
CA ASP A 253 6.34 -33.67 27.74
C ASP A 253 5.64 -34.44 26.59
N LYS A 254 4.39 -34.08 26.29
CA LYS A 254 3.62 -34.58 25.15
C LYS A 254 3.43 -33.50 24.10
N ILE A 255 3.42 -33.93 22.84
CA ILE A 255 2.92 -33.15 21.71
C ILE A 255 1.43 -33.43 21.59
N VAL A 256 0.62 -32.38 21.63
CA VAL A 256 -0.83 -32.45 21.55
C VAL A 256 -1.32 -31.71 20.30
N ILE A 257 -2.02 -32.43 19.43
CA ILE A 257 -2.71 -31.89 18.25
C ILE A 257 -4.21 -31.95 18.55
N LYS A 258 -4.95 -30.89 18.26
CA LYS A 258 -6.38 -30.74 18.59
C LYS A 258 -7.19 -30.37 17.35
N GLY A 259 -8.49 -30.66 17.36
CA GLY A 259 -9.44 -30.20 16.35
C GLY A 259 -9.27 -30.87 14.97
N ASP A 260 -9.63 -30.15 13.91
CA ASP A 260 -9.57 -30.65 12.54
C ASP A 260 -8.13 -31.00 12.11
N GLU A 261 -7.12 -30.30 12.65
CA GLU A 261 -5.72 -30.65 12.42
C GLU A 261 -5.37 -32.06 12.92
N ALA A 262 -5.93 -32.49 14.05
CA ALA A 262 -5.67 -33.82 14.61
C ALA A 262 -6.24 -34.91 13.71
N TRP A 263 -7.48 -34.71 13.25
CA TRP A 263 -8.14 -35.65 12.35
C TRP A 263 -7.50 -35.67 10.97
N ALA A 264 -7.17 -34.51 10.39
CA ALA A 264 -6.49 -34.45 9.10
C ALA A 264 -5.11 -35.13 9.16
N PHE A 265 -4.37 -34.94 10.25
CA PHE A 265 -3.08 -35.58 10.47
C PHE A 265 -3.21 -37.10 10.56
N ALA A 266 -4.17 -37.59 11.35
CA ALA A 266 -4.40 -39.02 11.50
C ALA A 266 -4.88 -39.68 10.19
N LEU A 267 -5.77 -39.02 9.44
CA LEU A 267 -6.22 -39.46 8.12
C LEU A 267 -5.04 -39.58 7.14
N CYS A 268 -4.21 -38.54 7.04
CA CYS A 268 -3.06 -38.51 6.13
C CYS A 268 -2.04 -39.64 6.42
N LEU A 269 -1.93 -40.06 7.68
CA LEU A 269 -1.03 -41.15 8.08
C LEU A 269 -1.67 -42.53 7.99
N GLY A 270 -2.91 -42.64 7.50
CA GLY A 270 -3.62 -43.91 7.38
C GLY A 270 -3.95 -44.52 8.75
N HIS A 271 -4.46 -43.73 9.68
CA HIS A 271 -4.97 -44.26 10.95
C HIS A 271 -6.01 -45.36 10.67
N ASN A 272 -5.85 -46.53 11.30
CA ASN A 272 -6.61 -47.77 11.06
C ASN A 272 -6.41 -48.45 9.69
N VAL A 273 -5.38 -48.04 8.93
CA VAL A 273 -4.95 -48.72 7.69
C VAL A 273 -3.66 -49.49 8.00
N SER A 274 -3.69 -50.83 7.93
CA SER A 274 -2.53 -51.70 8.19
C SER A 274 -1.81 -52.17 6.93
N ASP A 275 -2.52 -52.28 5.81
CA ASP A 275 -2.09 -53.11 4.67
C ASP A 275 -1.34 -52.34 3.57
N VAL A 276 -0.97 -51.08 3.84
CA VAL A 276 -0.26 -50.22 2.89
C VAL A 276 1.20 -50.07 3.32
N ASP A 277 2.13 -50.43 2.42
CA ASP A 277 3.56 -50.16 2.54
C ASP A 277 3.91 -48.80 1.90
N PRO A 278 4.23 -47.77 2.71
CA PRO A 278 4.60 -46.44 2.19
C PRO A 278 5.87 -46.45 1.32
N TYR A 279 6.76 -47.45 1.49
CA TYR A 279 8.01 -47.55 0.70
C TYR A 279 7.79 -47.95 -0.75
N SER A 280 6.58 -48.38 -1.11
CA SER A 280 6.20 -48.68 -2.49
C SER A 280 6.01 -47.43 -3.37
N SER A 281 5.97 -46.23 -2.78
CA SER A 281 5.73 -44.96 -3.46
C SER A 281 7.02 -44.26 -3.88
N GLU A 282 6.97 -43.45 -4.95
CA GLU A 282 8.12 -42.67 -5.44
C GLU A 282 8.31 -41.35 -4.66
N SER A 283 7.27 -40.88 -3.97
CA SER A 283 7.30 -39.63 -3.21
C SER A 283 6.46 -39.66 -1.93
N VAL A 284 6.77 -38.76 -0.99
CA VAL A 284 6.00 -38.58 0.25
C VAL A 284 4.54 -38.23 -0.03
N LEU A 285 4.26 -37.39 -1.04
CA LEU A 285 2.89 -37.01 -1.40
C LEU A 285 2.08 -38.17 -1.96
N GLU A 286 2.71 -39.02 -2.77
CA GLU A 286 2.09 -40.23 -3.29
C GLU A 286 1.79 -41.21 -2.15
N ALA A 287 2.76 -41.48 -1.29
CA ALA A 287 2.58 -42.35 -0.12
C ALA A 287 1.41 -41.89 0.76
N ILE A 288 1.32 -40.59 1.02
CA ILE A 288 0.22 -40.03 1.82
C ILE A 288 -1.11 -40.16 1.11
N SER A 289 -1.18 -39.94 -0.20
CA SER A 289 -2.43 -40.08 -0.96
C SER A 289 -2.95 -41.52 -0.95
N ILE A 290 -2.05 -42.50 -1.00
CA ILE A 290 -2.40 -43.93 -0.88
C ILE A 290 -2.87 -44.23 0.56
N LEU A 291 -2.13 -43.75 1.57
CA LEU A 291 -2.47 -43.98 2.98
C LEU A 291 -3.80 -43.34 3.39
N SER A 292 -4.10 -42.15 2.89
CA SER A 292 -5.32 -41.40 3.23
C SER A 292 -6.55 -41.84 2.45
N GLY A 293 -6.38 -42.62 1.37
CA GLY A 293 -7.47 -43.01 0.46
C GLY A 293 -8.04 -41.85 -0.38
N VAL A 294 -7.42 -40.67 -0.32
CA VAL A 294 -7.83 -39.46 -1.06
C VAL A 294 -6.62 -38.83 -1.72
N LYS A 295 -6.81 -38.16 -2.86
CA LYS A 295 -5.71 -37.49 -3.56
C LYS A 295 -5.24 -36.25 -2.79
N LEU A 296 -3.94 -36.13 -2.53
CA LEU A 296 -3.34 -34.89 -2.03
C LEU A 296 -2.50 -34.22 -3.12
N MET A 297 -2.51 -32.89 -3.11
CA MET A 297 -1.71 -32.06 -4.01
C MET A 297 -0.67 -31.27 -3.21
N ASP A 298 0.44 -30.91 -3.85
CA ASP A 298 1.47 -30.10 -3.20
C ASP A 298 0.93 -28.72 -2.81
N LYS A 299 1.01 -28.42 -1.51
CA LYS A 299 0.55 -27.14 -0.96
C LYS A 299 1.49 -25.98 -1.27
N ALA A 300 2.79 -26.21 -1.43
CA ALA A 300 3.79 -25.13 -1.52
C ALA A 300 5.05 -25.49 -2.34
N PRO A 301 4.91 -25.74 -3.65
CA PRO A 301 6.03 -26.06 -4.52
C PRO A 301 6.95 -24.86 -4.80
N ALA A 302 6.48 -23.62 -4.60
CA ALA A 302 7.22 -22.40 -4.93
C ALA A 302 7.22 -21.37 -3.80
N PHE A 303 8.41 -20.81 -3.53
CA PHE A 303 8.63 -19.76 -2.54
C PHE A 303 9.32 -18.55 -3.17
N VAL A 304 8.95 -17.34 -2.73
CA VAL A 304 9.51 -16.07 -3.23
C VAL A 304 10.40 -15.44 -2.17
N GLY A 305 11.65 -15.17 -2.54
CA GLY A 305 12.56 -14.36 -1.73
C GLY A 305 12.16 -12.88 -1.73
N ALA A 306 12.22 -12.25 -0.56
CA ALA A 306 11.88 -10.84 -0.40
C ALA A 306 12.75 -10.16 0.66
N ARG A 307 13.04 -8.88 0.43
CA ARG A 307 13.69 -8.00 1.42
C ARG A 307 13.05 -6.62 1.41
N MET A 308 13.27 -5.88 2.49
CA MET A 308 12.78 -4.51 2.58
C MET A 308 13.52 -3.60 1.59
N GLY A 309 12.73 -2.88 0.80
CA GLY A 309 13.13 -1.74 0.00
C GLY A 309 12.98 -0.46 0.82
N ARG A 310 12.17 0.48 0.32
CA ARG A 310 11.85 1.75 1.00
C ARG A 310 10.61 1.59 1.88
N PRO A 311 10.58 2.20 3.08
CA PRO A 311 9.33 2.36 3.83
C PRO A 311 8.30 3.18 3.03
N GLU A 312 7.03 3.02 3.40
CA GLU A 312 5.93 3.84 2.95
C GLU A 312 6.14 5.33 3.32
N LYS A 313 5.51 6.22 2.56
CA LYS A 313 5.65 7.66 2.76
C LYS A 313 4.32 8.37 2.56
N ALA A 314 3.91 9.15 3.56
CA ALA A 314 2.86 10.16 3.45
C ALA A 314 3.32 11.44 4.17
N LYS A 315 3.84 12.41 3.41
CA LYS A 315 4.46 13.62 3.98
C LYS A 315 4.35 14.81 3.04
N ARG A 316 4.18 16.02 3.60
CA ARG A 316 4.28 17.28 2.85
C ARG A 316 5.61 17.36 2.10
N ARG A 317 5.57 17.82 0.85
CA ARG A 317 6.76 18.12 0.07
C ARG A 317 7.30 19.48 0.49
N GLN A 318 8.52 19.49 1.03
CA GLN A 318 9.19 20.73 1.41
C GLN A 318 10.58 20.79 0.78
N MET A 319 11.02 22.00 0.44
CA MET A 319 12.42 22.26 0.12
C MET A 319 13.27 22.12 1.39
N THR A 320 14.56 21.85 1.21
CA THR A 320 15.54 21.88 2.31
C THR A 320 16.49 23.05 2.06
N PRO A 321 16.46 24.11 2.88
CA PRO A 321 15.54 24.38 4.00
C PRO A 321 14.10 24.71 3.56
N LEU A 322 13.15 24.65 4.49
CA LEU A 322 11.74 25.00 4.28
C LEU A 322 11.60 26.44 3.76
N VAL A 323 10.72 26.64 2.77
CA VAL A 323 10.44 27.92 2.13
C VAL A 323 8.94 28.20 2.20
N HIS A 324 8.57 29.42 2.60
CA HIS A 324 7.18 29.91 2.64
C HIS A 324 6.85 30.76 1.39
N VAL A 325 7.83 31.51 0.88
CA VAL A 325 7.65 32.40 -0.26
C VAL A 325 8.87 32.40 -1.17
N LEU A 326 8.64 32.45 -2.48
CA LEU A 326 9.69 32.60 -3.48
C LEU A 326 10.10 34.08 -3.61
N PHE A 327 10.67 34.64 -2.55
CA PHE A 327 11.19 36.01 -2.49
C PHE A 327 12.67 36.01 -2.08
N PRO A 328 13.58 36.68 -2.81
CA PRO A 328 15.00 36.66 -2.50
C PRO A 328 15.32 37.52 -1.29
N VAL A 329 16.09 37.00 -0.33
CA VAL A 329 16.59 37.76 0.84
C VAL A 329 18.12 37.85 0.90
N GLY A 330 18.82 37.30 -0.10
CA GLY A 330 20.28 37.25 -0.12
C GLY A 330 20.85 36.63 1.16
N MET A 331 21.75 37.36 1.80
CA MET A 331 22.33 37.02 3.11
C MET A 331 21.64 37.73 4.29
N ALA A 332 20.72 38.67 4.02
CA ALA A 332 20.10 39.51 5.05
C ALA A 332 19.21 38.71 6.01
N GLY A 333 18.59 37.62 5.53
CA GLY A 333 17.78 36.72 6.36
C GLY A 333 18.56 35.66 7.14
N GLY A 334 19.89 35.73 7.18
CA GLY A 334 20.75 34.76 7.87
C GLY A 334 20.67 33.33 7.31
N SER A 335 21.13 32.35 8.10
CA SER A 335 21.17 30.93 7.69
C SER A 335 19.79 30.34 7.36
N ARG A 336 18.74 30.86 8.02
CA ARG A 336 17.35 30.43 7.84
C ARG A 336 16.60 31.18 6.73
N ARG A 337 17.25 32.17 6.09
CA ARG A 337 16.65 33.00 5.01
C ARG A 337 15.34 33.65 5.48
N ASN A 338 15.33 34.14 6.71
CA ASN A 338 14.16 34.72 7.37
C ASN A 338 13.95 36.18 6.92
N ILE A 339 12.82 36.46 6.28
CA ILE A 339 12.42 37.81 5.85
C ILE A 339 12.21 38.73 7.07
N VAL A 340 11.74 38.19 8.20
CA VAL A 340 11.57 38.97 9.44
C VAL A 340 12.91 39.46 9.99
N GLU A 341 13.98 38.68 9.82
CA GLU A 341 15.34 39.11 10.17
C GLU A 341 15.87 40.13 9.15
N ALA A 342 15.57 39.96 7.87
CA ALA A 342 15.94 40.91 6.83
C ALA A 342 15.26 42.29 7.04
N ALA A 343 14.03 42.31 7.56
CA ALA A 343 13.27 43.51 7.90
C ALA A 343 13.84 44.34 9.07
N ARG A 344 14.83 43.81 9.81
CA ARG A 344 15.58 44.60 10.80
C ARG A 344 16.60 45.55 10.17
N ARG A 345 16.89 45.37 8.89
CA ARG A 345 17.78 46.24 8.11
C ARG A 345 16.92 47.23 7.32
N GLU A 346 17.37 48.48 7.22
CA GLU A 346 16.64 49.52 6.48
C GLU A 346 16.52 49.20 4.98
N ALA A 347 17.60 48.71 4.39
CA ALA A 347 17.69 48.54 2.94
C ALA A 347 18.47 47.28 2.59
N VAL A 348 17.84 46.35 1.86
CA VAL A 348 18.49 45.09 1.47
C VAL A 348 18.58 45.00 -0.07
N PRO A 349 19.80 44.96 -0.64
CA PRO A 349 19.97 44.80 -2.08
C PRO A 349 19.71 43.35 -2.50
N VAL A 350 18.79 43.15 -3.45
CA VAL A 350 18.45 41.85 -4.02
C VAL A 350 18.28 41.92 -5.54
N GLU A 351 18.49 40.80 -6.22
CA GLU A 351 18.25 40.70 -7.66
C GLU A 351 16.79 40.33 -7.94
N VAL A 352 16.07 41.25 -8.56
CA VAL A 352 14.65 41.09 -8.92
C VAL A 352 14.38 41.70 -10.29
N VAL A 353 13.26 41.32 -10.89
CA VAL A 353 12.78 41.84 -12.17
C VAL A 353 12.67 43.38 -12.17
N ASN A 354 13.14 44.02 -13.23
CA ASN A 354 12.97 45.45 -13.46
C ASN A 354 11.64 45.69 -14.17
N ARG A 355 10.77 46.47 -13.56
CA ARG A 355 9.49 46.88 -14.16
C ARG A 355 9.32 48.38 -14.03
N THR A 356 8.66 48.97 -15.01
CA THR A 356 8.43 50.42 -15.06
C THR A 356 6.96 50.68 -15.35
N CYS A 357 6.38 51.60 -14.61
CA CYS A 357 5.00 52.02 -14.82
C CYS A 357 4.88 52.83 -16.12
N PRO A 358 3.99 52.47 -17.06
CA PRO A 358 3.84 53.23 -18.30
C PRO A 358 3.26 54.64 -18.06
N VAL A 359 2.49 54.82 -16.99
CA VAL A 359 1.79 56.08 -16.64
C VAL A 359 2.71 57.01 -15.85
N CYS A 360 3.06 56.67 -14.61
CA CYS A 360 3.84 57.54 -13.72
C CYS A 360 5.36 57.37 -13.84
N LYS A 361 5.84 56.44 -14.68
CA LYS A 361 7.28 56.13 -14.89
C LYS A 361 8.03 55.62 -13.65
N SER A 362 7.35 55.30 -12.56
CA SER A 362 7.97 54.70 -11.37
C SER A 362 8.61 53.34 -11.69
N HIS A 363 9.83 53.11 -11.23
CA HIS A 363 10.50 51.81 -11.27
C HIS A 363 10.06 50.94 -10.08
N THR A 364 9.80 49.66 -10.32
CA THR A 364 9.37 48.70 -9.30
C THR A 364 9.64 47.26 -9.75
N PHE A 365 9.46 46.29 -8.87
CA PHE A 365 9.38 44.87 -9.22
C PHE A 365 7.92 44.35 -9.22
N LYS A 366 6.96 45.16 -8.74
CA LYS A 366 5.55 44.77 -8.59
C LYS A 366 4.81 44.80 -9.93
N LEU A 367 3.80 43.93 -10.07
CA LEU A 367 2.96 43.84 -11.28
C LEU A 367 2.04 45.07 -11.48
N ARG A 368 1.67 45.73 -10.38
CA ARG A 368 0.89 46.97 -10.37
C ARG A 368 1.71 48.08 -9.73
N CYS A 369 1.59 49.29 -10.27
CA CYS A 369 2.21 50.47 -9.70
C CYS A 369 1.49 50.85 -8.40
N GLU A 370 2.25 51.16 -7.35
CA GLU A 370 1.69 51.56 -6.05
C GLU A 370 1.12 52.98 -6.09
N ALA A 371 1.68 53.86 -6.91
CA ALA A 371 1.23 55.25 -7.01
C ALA A 371 -0.07 55.43 -7.81
N CYS A 372 -0.25 54.67 -8.90
CA CYS A 372 -1.39 54.88 -9.82
C CYS A 372 -2.19 53.61 -10.16
N GLY A 373 -1.84 52.46 -9.59
CA GLY A 373 -2.57 51.19 -9.76
C GLY A 373 -2.45 50.52 -11.13
N SER A 374 -1.93 51.19 -12.16
CA SER A 374 -1.80 50.63 -13.51
C SER A 374 -0.80 49.48 -13.58
N GLY A 375 -1.02 48.55 -14.51
CA GLY A 375 -0.08 47.46 -14.79
C GLY A 375 1.29 47.98 -15.23
N THR A 376 2.36 47.42 -14.66
CA THR A 376 3.74 47.80 -15.01
C THR A 376 4.26 46.94 -16.17
N ALA A 377 5.25 47.41 -16.91
CA ALA A 377 5.88 46.67 -18.01
C ALA A 377 7.31 46.24 -17.65
N VAL A 378 7.73 45.06 -18.10
CA VAL A 378 9.12 44.59 -17.89
C VAL A 378 10.08 45.44 -18.69
N GLU A 379 11.16 45.88 -18.05
CA GLU A 379 12.22 46.66 -18.68
C GLU A 379 13.49 45.81 -18.82
N ARG A 380 14.04 45.71 -20.03
CA ARG A 380 15.32 45.03 -20.27
C ARG A 380 16.44 46.05 -20.30
N ILE A 381 17.49 45.79 -19.52
CA ILE A 381 18.63 46.67 -19.34
C ILE A 381 19.89 45.98 -19.87
N CYS A 382 20.75 46.73 -20.56
CA CYS A 382 22.06 46.23 -20.98
C CYS A 382 23.00 46.11 -19.77
N SER A 383 23.59 44.93 -19.55
CA SER A 383 24.55 44.69 -18.45
C SER A 383 25.84 45.51 -18.57
N ARG A 384 26.19 45.98 -19.78
CA ARG A 384 27.42 46.74 -20.03
C ARG A 384 27.23 48.26 -19.95
N CYS A 385 26.17 48.80 -20.56
CA CYS A 385 25.98 50.26 -20.66
C CYS A 385 24.79 50.79 -19.86
N GLY A 386 24.02 49.94 -19.18
CA GLY A 386 22.89 50.35 -18.35
C GLY A 386 21.68 50.92 -19.10
N LYS A 387 21.72 51.02 -20.44
CA LYS A 387 20.61 51.54 -21.25
C LYS A 387 19.49 50.51 -21.39
N SER A 388 18.25 51.00 -21.35
CA SER A 388 17.08 50.19 -21.63
C SER A 388 17.01 49.81 -23.12
N SER A 389 16.52 48.60 -23.40
CA SER A 389 16.37 48.06 -24.75
C SER A 389 15.01 47.39 -24.89
N LYS A 390 14.42 47.52 -26.08
CA LYS A 390 13.15 46.85 -26.43
C LYS A 390 13.32 45.38 -26.83
N GLY A 391 14.55 44.91 -27.02
CA GLY A 391 14.85 43.54 -27.47
C GLY A 391 15.96 42.87 -26.67
N ASP A 392 16.23 41.62 -26.99
CA ASP A 392 17.17 40.76 -26.26
C ASP A 392 18.64 41.17 -26.45
N LEU A 393 18.95 42.00 -27.45
CA LEU A 393 20.28 42.54 -27.70
C LEU A 393 20.30 44.06 -27.47
N CYS A 394 21.37 44.53 -26.85
CA CYS A 394 21.64 45.95 -26.74
C CYS A 394 22.05 46.50 -28.11
N ARG A 395 21.35 47.53 -28.60
CA ARG A 395 21.67 48.16 -29.90
C ARG A 395 23.07 48.79 -29.96
N VAL A 396 23.61 49.20 -28.80
CA VAL A 396 24.93 49.86 -28.69
C VAL A 396 26.03 48.83 -28.45
N CYS A 397 25.86 47.96 -27.45
CA CYS A 397 26.93 47.06 -27.01
C CYS A 397 26.87 45.68 -27.67
N ARG A 398 25.78 45.35 -28.38
CA ARG A 398 25.50 44.03 -28.97
C ARG A 398 25.59 42.84 -28.00
N VAL A 399 25.47 43.11 -26.70
CA VAL A 399 25.39 42.09 -25.64
C VAL A 399 23.93 41.82 -25.27
N SER A 400 23.67 40.64 -24.70
CA SER A 400 22.33 40.27 -24.23
C SER A 400 21.84 41.19 -23.11
N THR A 401 20.59 41.61 -23.19
CA THR A 401 19.92 42.46 -22.19
C THR A 401 19.28 41.58 -21.12
N GLN A 402 19.25 42.06 -19.88
CA GLN A 402 18.68 41.37 -18.73
C GLN A 402 17.40 42.08 -18.28
N SER A 403 16.38 41.30 -17.91
CA SER A 403 15.10 41.80 -17.39
C SER A 403 15.10 42.02 -15.88
N TYR A 404 16.23 41.83 -15.22
CA TYR A 404 16.41 41.94 -13.77
C TYR A 404 17.65 42.75 -13.44
N GLY A 405 17.69 43.26 -12.22
CA GLY A 405 18.82 44.03 -11.69
C GLY A 405 18.84 44.03 -10.17
N LYS A 406 19.89 44.59 -9.59
CA LYS A 406 19.96 44.82 -8.14
C LYS A 406 19.03 45.98 -7.79
N GLN A 407 18.04 45.72 -6.96
CA GLN A 407 17.15 46.72 -6.37
C GLN A 407 17.26 46.65 -4.85
N THR A 408 17.15 47.79 -4.20
CA THR A 408 17.11 47.89 -2.74
C THR A 408 15.67 47.75 -2.29
N ILE A 409 15.41 46.79 -1.40
CA ILE A 409 14.06 46.50 -0.91
C ILE A 409 14.01 46.77 0.61
N ASP A 410 13.00 47.54 1.02
CA ASP A 410 12.58 47.66 2.41
C ASP A 410 11.65 46.48 2.76
N PHE A 411 12.19 45.52 3.50
CA PHE A 411 11.43 44.35 3.92
C PHE A 411 10.45 44.64 5.06
N LYS A 412 10.69 45.71 5.84
CA LYS A 412 9.81 46.11 6.93
C LYS A 412 8.51 46.65 6.37
N GLU A 413 8.59 47.60 5.44
CA GLU A 413 7.42 48.16 4.77
C GLU A 413 6.62 47.08 4.02
N LEU A 414 7.30 46.18 3.29
CA LEU A 414 6.63 45.07 2.60
C LEU A 414 5.88 44.14 3.55
N LEU A 415 6.46 43.81 4.72
CA LEU A 415 5.81 42.96 5.70
C LEU A 415 4.63 43.67 6.37
N GLU A 416 4.79 44.94 6.75
CA GLU A 416 3.73 45.74 7.39
C GLU A 416 2.53 45.89 6.46
N ASN A 417 2.77 46.23 5.18
CA ASN A 417 1.73 46.32 4.16
C ASN A 417 1.01 44.99 3.93
N ALA A 418 1.77 43.89 3.81
CA ALA A 418 1.19 42.56 3.63
C ALA A 418 0.36 42.13 4.86
N CYS A 419 0.83 42.40 6.07
CA CYS A 419 0.14 42.05 7.30
C CYS A 419 -1.11 42.90 7.55
N SER A 420 -1.06 44.18 7.19
CA SER A 420 -2.19 45.10 7.22
C SER A 420 -3.30 44.64 6.27
N LEU A 421 -2.97 44.33 5.00
CA LEU A 421 -3.94 43.81 4.03
C LEU A 421 -4.60 42.51 4.51
N LEU A 422 -3.81 41.64 5.15
CA LEU A 422 -4.27 40.34 5.62
C LEU A 422 -4.92 40.38 7.01
N ASN A 423 -4.99 41.55 7.66
CA ASN A 423 -5.44 41.74 9.05
C ASN A 423 -4.80 40.74 10.03
N CYS A 424 -3.48 40.56 9.97
CA CYS A 424 -2.76 39.61 10.82
C CYS A 424 -1.49 40.22 11.42
N SER A 425 -1.01 39.67 12.54
CA SER A 425 0.29 40.03 13.10
C SER A 425 1.45 39.51 12.25
N ILE A 426 2.57 40.22 12.25
CA ILE A 426 3.80 39.77 11.59
C ILE A 426 4.21 38.40 12.15
N PRO A 427 4.42 37.37 11.29
CA PRO A 427 4.79 36.05 11.74
C PRO A 427 6.18 36.05 12.38
N LYS A 428 6.42 35.16 13.36
CA LYS A 428 7.74 35.04 14.01
C LYS A 428 8.86 34.64 13.02
N VAL A 429 8.51 33.82 12.02
CA VAL A 429 9.45 33.33 11.01
C VAL A 429 8.74 33.31 9.66
N LEU A 430 9.33 33.98 8.67
CA LEU A 430 8.89 33.92 7.28
C LEU A 430 10.10 33.60 6.41
N LYS A 431 10.09 32.45 5.72
CA LYS A 431 11.29 31.92 5.04
C LYS A 431 11.21 32.19 3.55
N GLY A 432 12.12 33.02 3.06
CA GLY A 432 12.31 33.29 1.64
C GLY A 432 13.32 32.35 0.98
N VAL A 433 13.88 32.79 -0.14
CA VAL A 433 14.97 32.10 -0.85
C VAL A 433 16.25 32.94 -0.84
N LYS A 434 17.40 32.30 -1.00
CA LYS A 434 18.68 33.04 -1.09
C LYS A 434 18.73 33.94 -2.33
N GLY A 435 18.19 33.44 -3.45
CA GLY A 435 18.07 34.14 -4.71
C GLY A 435 17.07 33.41 -5.60
N LEU A 436 16.53 34.12 -6.57
CA LEU A 436 15.59 33.56 -7.53
C LEU A 436 16.34 32.80 -8.63
N ILE A 437 15.77 31.68 -9.07
CA ILE A 437 16.35 30.82 -10.12
C ILE A 437 15.51 30.80 -11.41
N ASN A 438 14.35 31.45 -11.42
CA ASN A 438 13.58 31.64 -12.64
C ASN A 438 14.26 32.67 -13.55
N GLU A 439 14.01 32.53 -14.85
CA GLU A 439 14.63 33.32 -15.92
C GLU A 439 14.50 34.83 -15.69
N SER A 440 13.30 35.30 -15.33
CA SER A 440 13.00 36.72 -15.16
C SER A 440 13.37 37.29 -13.78
N LYS A 441 13.76 36.45 -12.82
CA LYS A 441 13.90 36.83 -11.39
C LYS A 441 12.66 37.58 -10.85
N THR A 442 11.47 37.22 -11.32
CA THR A 442 10.21 37.73 -10.76
C THR A 442 9.96 37.09 -9.39
N PRO A 443 9.88 37.87 -8.29
CA PRO A 443 9.55 37.34 -6.98
C PRO A 443 8.05 37.03 -6.85
N GLU A 444 7.73 36.08 -5.97
CA GLU A 444 6.36 35.85 -5.52
C GLU A 444 5.89 36.95 -4.54
N SER A 445 4.60 37.21 -4.43
CA SER A 445 4.06 38.21 -3.51
C SER A 445 4.21 37.79 -2.04
N ILE A 446 4.52 38.75 -1.15
CA ILE A 446 4.83 38.49 0.27
C ILE A 446 3.59 38.01 1.02
N GLU A 447 2.41 38.47 0.64
CA GLU A 447 1.11 38.12 1.21
C GLU A 447 0.89 36.59 1.16
N LYS A 448 1.25 35.96 0.04
CA LYS A 448 1.21 34.49 -0.11
C LYS A 448 2.12 33.81 0.90
N GLY A 449 3.30 34.37 1.12
CA GLY A 449 4.25 33.90 2.13
C GLY A 449 3.70 33.95 3.54
N VAL A 450 3.13 35.10 3.93
CA VAL A 450 2.54 35.32 5.25
C VAL A 450 1.38 34.35 5.50
N LEU A 451 0.50 34.19 4.51
CA LEU A 451 -0.59 33.20 4.58
C LEU A 451 -0.05 31.77 4.70
N ARG A 452 0.93 31.36 3.90
CA ARG A 452 1.52 30.02 4.01
C ARG A 452 2.18 29.78 5.36
N ALA A 453 2.88 30.77 5.93
CA ALA A 453 3.47 30.66 7.26
C ALA A 453 2.40 30.48 8.34
N ARG A 454 1.28 31.21 8.23
CA ARG A 454 0.14 31.11 9.15
C ARG A 454 -0.49 29.72 9.18
N TYR A 455 -0.62 29.09 8.01
CA TYR A 455 -1.22 27.76 7.85
C TYR A 455 -0.20 26.60 7.91
N ASP A 456 1.08 26.87 8.28
CA ASP A 456 2.16 25.87 8.32
C ASP A 456 2.31 25.10 6.98
N LEU A 457 2.33 25.86 5.89
CA LEU A 457 2.46 25.37 4.51
C LEU A 457 3.84 25.68 3.93
N SER A 458 4.35 24.79 3.10
CA SER A 458 5.58 24.99 2.34
C SER A 458 5.32 25.07 0.84
N VAL A 459 5.99 26.01 0.18
CA VAL A 459 5.94 26.17 -1.27
C VAL A 459 7.05 25.37 -1.95
N TYR A 460 6.77 24.82 -3.13
CA TYR A 460 7.76 24.20 -4.00
C TYR A 460 8.28 25.20 -5.05
N LYS A 461 9.28 24.81 -5.85
CA LYS A 461 10.01 25.70 -6.76
C LYS A 461 9.13 26.41 -7.81
N ASP A 462 7.96 25.87 -8.10
CA ASP A 462 6.99 26.35 -9.08
C ASP A 462 5.81 27.10 -8.45
N GLY A 463 5.85 27.40 -7.16
CA GLY A 463 4.76 28.09 -6.44
C GLY A 463 3.64 27.18 -5.95
N THR A 464 3.69 25.88 -6.27
CA THR A 464 2.68 24.89 -5.84
C THR A 464 2.95 24.37 -4.43
N ILE A 465 1.90 23.87 -3.77
CA ILE A 465 1.99 23.13 -2.51
C ILE A 465 1.73 21.66 -2.83
N ARG A 466 2.63 20.76 -2.41
CA ARG A 466 2.58 19.35 -2.79
C ARG A 466 2.62 18.43 -1.58
N PHE A 467 2.08 17.23 -1.74
CA PHE A 467 2.12 16.16 -0.75
C PHE A 467 2.63 14.88 -1.42
N ASP A 468 3.65 14.26 -0.83
CA ASP A 468 4.21 12.99 -1.32
C ASP A 468 3.48 11.83 -0.62
N ALA A 469 2.89 10.93 -1.39
CA ALA A 469 2.27 9.68 -0.92
C ALA A 469 2.79 8.48 -1.72
N THR A 470 2.93 7.32 -1.08
CA THR A 470 3.20 6.05 -1.79
C THR A 470 1.99 5.67 -2.64
N ASN A 471 2.17 5.34 -3.92
CA ASN A 471 1.07 4.92 -4.78
C ASN A 471 0.66 3.48 -4.45
N ALA A 472 -0.64 3.23 -4.29
CA ALA A 472 -1.20 1.88 -4.20
C ALA A 472 -2.38 1.71 -5.18
N PRO A 473 -2.52 0.55 -5.84
CA PRO A 473 -3.64 0.33 -6.75
C PRO A 473 -4.90 -0.02 -5.96
N LEU A 474 -6.06 0.38 -6.48
CA LEU A 474 -7.36 -0.01 -5.96
C LEU A 474 -8.36 -0.04 -7.12
N THR A 475 -9.08 -1.15 -7.30
CA THR A 475 -10.16 -1.25 -8.29
C THR A 475 -11.54 -1.27 -7.64
N HIS A 476 -11.63 -1.76 -6.40
CA HIS A 476 -12.87 -1.89 -5.67
C HIS A 476 -12.70 -1.53 -4.20
N PHE A 477 -13.74 -1.01 -3.58
CA PHE A 477 -13.71 -0.59 -2.17
C PHE A 477 -15.06 -0.87 -1.50
N ARG A 478 -15.06 -0.91 -0.16
CA ARG A 478 -16.29 -0.80 0.63
C ARG A 478 -16.39 0.59 1.23
N PRO A 479 -17.58 1.23 1.26
CA PRO A 479 -17.76 2.55 1.87
C PRO A 479 -17.18 2.67 3.29
N SER A 480 -17.36 1.62 4.10
CA SER A 480 -16.84 1.50 5.47
C SER A 480 -15.31 1.70 5.58
N GLU A 481 -14.55 1.32 4.55
CA GLU A 481 -13.09 1.40 4.54
C GLU A 481 -12.56 2.79 4.21
N LEU A 482 -13.39 3.59 3.53
CA LEU A 482 -13.06 4.95 3.12
C LEU A 482 -13.40 5.98 4.19
N GLY A 483 -14.20 5.59 5.20
CA GLY A 483 -14.75 6.50 6.20
C GLY A 483 -15.70 7.52 5.60
N VAL A 484 -16.50 7.13 4.59
CA VAL A 484 -17.47 7.98 3.89
C VAL A 484 -18.84 7.30 3.87
N SER A 485 -19.89 8.07 4.17
CA SER A 485 -21.28 7.59 4.16
C SER A 485 -21.75 7.18 2.77
N VAL A 486 -22.69 6.24 2.70
CA VAL A 486 -23.33 5.78 1.45
C VAL A 486 -24.01 6.96 0.73
N GLU A 487 -24.67 7.85 1.45
CA GLU A 487 -25.36 9.03 0.90
C GLU A 487 -24.38 9.95 0.17
N ARG A 488 -23.21 10.19 0.77
CA ARG A 488 -22.15 11.00 0.15
C ARG A 488 -21.60 10.33 -1.11
N LEU A 489 -21.41 9.01 -1.11
CA LEU A 489 -20.98 8.28 -2.31
C LEU A 489 -22.02 8.35 -3.43
N LYS A 490 -23.32 8.26 -3.10
CA LYS A 490 -24.42 8.47 -4.05
C LYS A 490 -24.35 9.85 -4.70
N GLN A 491 -24.10 10.90 -3.91
CA GLN A 491 -23.90 12.26 -4.44
C GLN A 491 -22.69 12.36 -5.38
N LEU A 492 -21.66 11.54 -5.18
CA LEU A 492 -20.48 11.45 -6.06
C LEU A 492 -20.72 10.57 -7.31
N GLY A 493 -21.91 9.99 -7.42
CA GLY A 493 -22.38 9.19 -8.56
C GLY A 493 -22.14 7.68 -8.41
N TYR A 494 -22.01 7.17 -7.18
CA TYR A 494 -21.97 5.72 -6.91
C TYR A 494 -23.38 5.25 -6.53
N SER A 495 -24.12 4.71 -7.50
CA SER A 495 -25.53 4.28 -7.32
C SER A 495 -25.69 2.81 -7.02
N SER A 496 -24.78 1.96 -7.50
CA SER A 496 -24.86 0.50 -7.42
C SER A 496 -23.54 -0.13 -6.99
N ASP A 497 -23.64 -1.35 -6.47
CA ASP A 497 -22.49 -2.21 -6.19
C ASP A 497 -22.01 -2.95 -7.46
N ILE A 498 -20.99 -3.79 -7.31
CA ILE A 498 -20.41 -4.59 -8.41
C ILE A 498 -21.38 -5.58 -9.05
N LYS A 499 -22.49 -5.94 -8.39
CA LYS A 499 -23.50 -6.87 -8.90
C LYS A 499 -24.67 -6.12 -9.55
N GLY A 500 -24.62 -4.79 -9.59
CA GLY A 500 -25.70 -3.94 -10.09
C GLY A 500 -26.81 -3.69 -9.07
N ALA A 501 -26.70 -4.18 -7.83
CA ALA A 501 -27.68 -3.90 -6.79
C ALA A 501 -27.52 -2.46 -6.29
N ALA A 502 -28.62 -1.82 -5.87
CA ALA A 502 -28.58 -0.47 -5.34
C ALA A 502 -27.64 -0.37 -4.13
N LEU A 503 -26.84 0.69 -4.06
CA LEU A 503 -25.93 0.93 -2.93
C LEU A 503 -26.76 1.39 -1.74
N THR A 504 -26.94 0.53 -0.75
CA THR A 504 -27.71 0.80 0.48
C THR A 504 -26.91 0.56 1.75
N ASP A 505 -25.86 -0.27 1.68
CA ASP A 505 -25.10 -0.72 2.84
C ASP A 505 -23.59 -0.43 2.70
N SER A 506 -22.94 -0.19 3.84
CA SER A 506 -21.52 0.18 3.89
C SER A 506 -20.53 -0.98 3.71
N SER A 507 -21.01 -2.23 3.70
CA SER A 507 -20.24 -3.45 3.42
C SER A 507 -20.28 -3.86 1.94
N GLN A 508 -21.19 -3.28 1.14
CA GLN A 508 -21.24 -3.52 -0.30
C GLN A 508 -19.94 -3.07 -0.97
N ILE A 509 -19.54 -3.81 -2.00
CA ILE A 509 -18.32 -3.55 -2.77
C ILE A 509 -18.71 -2.71 -3.99
N CYS A 510 -18.07 -1.55 -4.15
CA CYS A 510 -18.23 -0.66 -5.30
C CYS A 510 -16.98 -0.69 -6.18
N GLU A 511 -17.19 -0.60 -7.50
CA GLU A 511 -16.10 -0.38 -8.46
C GLU A 511 -15.63 1.08 -8.41
N LEU A 512 -14.33 1.29 -8.23
CA LEU A 512 -13.72 2.61 -8.17
C LEU A 512 -13.68 3.25 -9.57
N LYS A 513 -14.29 4.43 -9.71
CA LYS A 513 -14.19 5.20 -10.97
C LYS A 513 -12.74 5.60 -11.25
N ILE A 514 -12.39 5.64 -12.53
CA ILE A 514 -10.99 5.74 -13.01
C ILE A 514 -10.19 6.91 -12.38
N GLN A 515 -10.79 8.08 -12.21
CA GLN A 515 -10.10 9.27 -11.67
C GLN A 515 -10.39 9.51 -10.18
N ASP A 516 -11.13 8.63 -9.52
CA ASP A 516 -11.41 8.74 -8.11
C ASP A 516 -10.24 8.16 -7.29
N ILE A 517 -9.90 8.85 -6.21
CA ILE A 517 -8.75 8.52 -5.37
C ILE A 517 -9.12 8.52 -3.89
N VAL A 518 -8.39 7.73 -3.13
CA VAL A 518 -8.49 7.63 -1.68
C VAL A 518 -7.14 8.01 -1.09
N VAL A 519 -7.13 9.07 -0.28
CA VAL A 519 -5.90 9.72 0.19
C VAL A 519 -5.63 9.40 1.67
N PRO A 520 -4.36 9.43 2.13
CA PRO A 520 -4.06 9.32 3.55
C PRO A 520 -4.77 10.40 4.38
N ARG A 521 -5.22 10.09 5.59
CA ARG A 521 -5.77 11.11 6.52
C ARG A 521 -4.79 12.28 6.75
N ARG A 522 -3.49 11.97 6.86
CA ARG A 522 -2.42 12.98 6.95
C ARG A 522 -2.37 13.93 5.73
N CYS A 523 -2.76 13.45 4.55
CA CYS A 523 -2.88 14.25 3.34
C CYS A 523 -4.09 15.18 3.45
N ALA A 524 -5.24 14.64 3.87
CA ALA A 524 -6.46 15.41 4.10
C ALA A 524 -6.23 16.56 5.08
N ASP A 525 -5.60 16.30 6.23
CA ASP A 525 -5.29 17.33 7.24
C ASP A 525 -4.45 18.47 6.65
N TYR A 526 -3.50 18.13 5.78
CA TYR A 526 -2.68 19.13 5.09
C TYR A 526 -3.48 19.89 4.02
N PHE A 527 -4.35 19.21 3.27
CA PHE A 527 -5.18 19.81 2.24
C PHE A 527 -6.27 20.72 2.80
N VAL A 528 -6.80 20.46 3.99
CA VAL A 528 -7.68 21.41 4.71
C VAL A 528 -6.95 22.72 4.95
N ARG A 529 -5.68 22.68 5.35
CA ARG A 529 -4.85 23.90 5.51
C ARG A 529 -4.62 24.61 4.18
N VAL A 530 -4.38 23.85 3.11
CA VAL A 530 -4.24 24.40 1.74
C VAL A 530 -5.53 25.08 1.29
N ALA A 531 -6.69 24.46 1.52
CA ALA A 531 -7.98 25.03 1.14
C ALA A 531 -8.27 26.33 1.90
N LYS A 532 -8.04 26.38 3.22
CA LYS A 532 -8.13 27.61 4.03
C LYS A 532 -7.17 28.69 3.54
N PHE A 533 -5.95 28.31 3.18
CA PHE A 533 -4.99 29.20 2.54
C PHE A 533 -5.51 29.77 1.22
N VAL A 534 -6.10 28.95 0.35
CA VAL A 534 -6.65 29.40 -0.94
C VAL A 534 -7.84 30.33 -0.73
N ASP A 535 -8.78 30.00 0.16
CA ASP A 535 -9.95 30.84 0.42
C ASP A 535 -9.55 32.21 0.97
N GLU A 536 -8.59 32.25 1.89
CA GLU A 536 -8.10 33.52 2.42
C GLU A 536 -7.28 34.29 1.38
N LEU A 537 -6.51 33.61 0.54
CA LEU A 537 -5.80 34.23 -0.58
C LEU A 537 -6.78 34.85 -1.60
N LEU A 538 -7.86 34.15 -1.93
CA LEU A 538 -8.91 34.64 -2.83
C LEU A 538 -9.58 35.88 -2.25
N THR A 539 -10.03 35.82 -1.01
CA THR A 539 -10.79 36.90 -0.38
C THR A 539 -9.92 38.12 -0.04
N LYS A 540 -8.77 37.93 0.61
CA LYS A 540 -7.95 39.03 1.13
C LYS A 540 -7.02 39.65 0.10
N VAL A 541 -6.48 38.86 -0.83
CA VAL A 541 -5.47 39.34 -1.79
C VAL A 541 -6.08 39.58 -3.16
N TYR A 542 -6.99 38.72 -3.61
CA TYR A 542 -7.58 38.82 -4.94
C TYR A 542 -8.96 39.50 -4.96
N GLY A 543 -9.60 39.70 -3.80
CA GLY A 543 -10.95 40.28 -3.73
C GLY A 543 -12.02 39.39 -4.37
N LEU A 544 -11.82 38.07 -4.37
CA LEU A 544 -12.73 37.07 -4.92
C LEU A 544 -13.44 36.29 -3.80
N PRO A 545 -14.64 35.73 -4.04
CA PRO A 545 -15.30 34.86 -3.08
C PRO A 545 -14.43 33.66 -2.69
N SER A 546 -14.64 33.12 -1.48
CA SER A 546 -14.04 31.85 -1.08
C SER A 546 -14.59 30.71 -1.94
N TYR A 547 -13.77 29.67 -2.15
CA TYR A 547 -14.10 28.57 -3.05
C TYR A 547 -14.38 27.26 -2.31
N TYR A 548 -13.49 26.87 -1.40
CA TYR A 548 -13.54 25.54 -0.77
C TYR A 548 -14.47 25.52 0.44
N ASN A 549 -14.36 26.50 1.34
CA ASN A 549 -15.13 26.61 2.58
C ASN A 549 -15.09 25.32 3.44
N VAL A 550 -13.94 24.66 3.49
CA VAL A 550 -13.78 23.37 4.21
C VAL A 550 -13.33 23.59 5.65
N SER A 551 -14.01 22.90 6.58
CA SER A 551 -13.65 22.90 8.01
C SER A 551 -12.75 21.73 8.38
N ASP A 552 -13.04 20.55 7.82
CA ASP A 552 -12.40 19.26 8.12
C ASP A 552 -12.11 18.44 6.84
N GLY A 553 -11.50 17.26 7.04
CA GLY A 553 -11.15 16.36 5.95
C GLY A 553 -12.35 15.80 5.19
N GLN A 554 -13.50 15.55 5.82
CA GLN A 554 -14.67 14.97 5.14
C GLN A 554 -15.21 15.88 4.05
N HIS A 555 -15.14 17.20 4.26
CA HIS A 555 -15.52 18.20 3.26
C HIS A 555 -14.62 18.22 2.02
N LEU A 556 -13.45 17.55 2.05
CA LEU A 556 -12.61 17.38 0.86
C LEU A 556 -13.14 16.34 -0.12
N THR A 557 -14.12 15.53 0.27
CA THR A 557 -14.76 14.58 -0.65
C THR A 557 -15.39 15.34 -1.81
N GLY A 558 -15.14 14.90 -3.05
CA GLY A 558 -15.54 15.59 -4.27
C GLY A 558 -14.57 16.67 -4.74
N CYS A 559 -13.63 17.13 -3.91
CA CYS A 559 -12.61 18.08 -4.34
C CYS A 559 -11.63 17.45 -5.34
N LEU A 560 -11.21 18.27 -6.30
CA LEU A 560 -10.26 17.89 -7.33
C LEU A 560 -8.83 18.15 -6.89
N VAL A 561 -7.93 17.24 -7.25
CA VAL A 561 -6.49 17.35 -7.04
C VAL A 561 -5.74 16.98 -8.30
N ILE A 562 -4.47 17.38 -8.38
CA ILE A 562 -3.59 17.02 -9.49
C ILE A 562 -2.56 16.01 -9.00
N GLY A 563 -2.63 14.79 -9.52
CA GLY A 563 -1.59 13.79 -9.36
C GLY A 563 -0.43 14.05 -10.31
N LEU A 564 0.75 14.33 -9.76
CA LEU A 564 1.94 14.62 -10.55
C LEU A 564 3.09 13.70 -10.14
N ALA A 565 3.62 12.95 -11.10
CA ALA A 565 4.79 12.12 -10.89
C ALA A 565 6.08 12.95 -10.88
N PRO A 566 7.11 12.50 -10.14
CA PRO A 566 8.46 13.00 -10.35
C PRO A 566 8.90 12.80 -11.81
N HIS A 567 9.67 13.75 -12.35
CA HIS A 567 10.22 13.72 -13.71
C HIS A 567 9.18 13.78 -14.85
N THR A 568 7.92 14.10 -14.56
CA THR A 568 6.91 14.41 -15.57
C THR A 568 6.46 15.87 -15.46
N SER A 569 5.91 16.39 -16.55
CA SER A 569 5.31 17.74 -16.64
C SER A 569 3.79 17.70 -16.85
N VAL A 570 3.20 16.51 -16.97
CA VAL A 570 1.75 16.31 -17.15
C VAL A 570 1.16 15.80 -15.84
N GLY A 571 0.22 16.56 -15.30
CA GLY A 571 -0.57 16.17 -14.14
C GLY A 571 -1.87 15.50 -14.56
N ILE A 572 -2.32 14.53 -13.78
CA ILE A 572 -3.60 13.84 -13.99
C ILE A 572 -4.59 14.31 -12.93
N LEU A 573 -5.76 14.77 -13.36
CA LEU A 573 -6.82 15.16 -12.45
C LEU A 573 -7.31 13.94 -11.67
N GLY A 574 -7.52 14.09 -10.38
CA GLY A 574 -8.14 13.10 -9.52
C GLY A 574 -9.18 13.73 -8.62
N ARG A 575 -10.20 12.99 -8.21
CA ARG A 575 -11.26 13.44 -7.30
C ARG A 575 -11.17 12.64 -6.01
N ILE A 576 -11.08 13.32 -4.87
CA ILE A 576 -11.02 12.64 -3.56
C ILE A 576 -12.40 12.05 -3.26
N ILE A 577 -12.47 10.74 -3.00
CA ILE A 577 -13.73 10.08 -2.61
C ILE A 577 -13.71 9.51 -1.20
N GLY A 578 -12.56 9.56 -0.52
CA GLY A 578 -12.43 9.04 0.83
C GLY A 578 -11.00 9.00 1.33
N PHE A 579 -10.83 8.37 2.50
CA PHE A 579 -9.60 8.45 3.26
C PHE A 579 -9.13 7.10 3.76
N THR A 580 -7.83 6.94 3.92
CA THR A 580 -7.22 5.77 4.56
C THR A 580 -6.32 6.17 5.73
N SER A 581 -6.24 5.33 6.76
CA SER A 581 -5.26 5.47 7.86
C SER A 581 -3.83 5.14 7.41
N LEU A 582 -3.68 4.46 6.27
CA LEU A 582 -2.40 4.03 5.72
C LEU A 582 -1.67 5.21 5.06
N SER A 583 -0.35 5.08 4.89
CA SER A 583 0.49 6.10 4.24
C SER A 583 0.52 5.97 2.71
N VAL A 584 -0.57 5.47 2.11
CA VAL A 584 -0.68 5.23 0.66
C VAL A 584 -1.82 6.04 0.04
N CYS A 585 -1.63 6.44 -1.20
CA CYS A 585 -2.68 6.97 -2.06
C CYS A 585 -3.23 5.83 -2.92
N TYR A 586 -4.40 5.33 -2.57
CA TYR A 586 -5.11 4.35 -3.37
C TYR A 586 -5.77 5.04 -4.57
N ALA A 587 -5.62 4.46 -5.76
CA ALA A 587 -6.27 4.94 -6.97
C ALA A 587 -6.39 3.81 -7.99
N HIS A 588 -7.26 4.01 -8.98
CA HIS A 588 -7.39 3.07 -10.09
C HIS A 588 -6.03 2.89 -10.80
N PRO A 589 -5.63 1.66 -11.19
CA PRO A 589 -4.36 1.40 -11.87
C PRO A 589 -4.14 2.31 -13.09
N VAL A 590 -5.19 2.56 -13.89
CA VAL A 590 -5.13 3.47 -15.05
C VAL A 590 -4.70 4.88 -14.64
N TRP A 591 -5.14 5.39 -13.49
CA TRP A 591 -4.73 6.72 -13.01
C TRP A 591 -3.25 6.77 -12.61
N HIS A 592 -2.75 5.70 -11.98
CA HIS A 592 -1.31 5.58 -11.68
C HIS A 592 -0.47 5.47 -12.96
N SER A 593 -0.87 4.60 -13.89
CA SER A 593 -0.19 4.42 -15.18
C SER A 593 -0.22 5.68 -16.04
N ALA A 594 -1.32 6.44 -16.05
CA ALA A 594 -1.42 7.72 -16.76
C ALA A 594 -0.41 8.77 -16.25
N LYS A 595 -0.04 8.71 -14.97
CA LYS A 595 1.05 9.52 -14.40
C LYS A 595 2.45 8.93 -14.68
N ARG A 596 2.56 7.88 -15.49
CA ARG A 596 3.79 7.10 -15.73
C ARG A 596 4.36 6.50 -14.45
N ARG A 597 3.50 5.85 -13.66
CA ARG A 597 3.89 5.18 -12.42
C ARG A 597 3.29 3.79 -12.34
N ASP A 598 4.11 2.88 -11.82
CA ASP A 598 3.69 1.59 -11.29
C ASP A 598 3.67 1.66 -9.76
N CYS A 599 3.21 0.60 -9.12
CA CYS A 599 3.20 0.44 -7.66
C CYS A 599 4.39 -0.43 -7.20
N ASP A 600 5.57 -0.16 -7.76
CA ASP A 600 6.82 -0.86 -7.46
C ASP A 600 7.63 -0.23 -6.30
N GLY A 601 7.23 0.95 -5.82
CA GLY A 601 7.67 1.56 -4.55
C GLY A 601 8.37 2.92 -4.59
#